data_AF-A0A8K0N9G9-F1
#
_entry.id   AF-A0A8K0N9G9-F1
#
_cell.length_a   1.000
_cell.length_b   1.000
_cell.length_c   1.000
_cell.angle_alpha   90.00
_cell.angle_beta   90.00
_cell.angle_gamma   90.00
#
_symmetry.space_group_name_H-M   'P 1'
#
loop_
_entity.id
_entity.type
_entity.pdbx_description
1 polymer ?
#
loop_
_entity_poly.entity_id
_entity_poly.type
_entity_poly.pdbx_seq_one_letter_code
_entity_poly.pdbx_strand_id
1 'polypeptide(L)'
;MGRSYPKPSPSTISLILIPLALLALIYLFLYPMDLELQSSLVVTTCGPFPLPSSSNFIGPVTPKPDFRLLIGILTRADLYERRHLLRLVYSLQHRLATAHIDIRFVLCNLTKEDQRVLVALEILRYDDIIILNCTENMDNGKTVVEEQVEGGYVLRVGAPCVSMDPFHDYMSGMGYILSLDLIEWISTSEMVRNRTVGPEDRLTAEWLRDGNKAKKRYTAKPAMYDHPDSQPLSFCQHDFVPHTILVHKVKNNLN
;
A
#
# COMPACT_ATOMS: atom_id res chain seq x y z
N MET A 1 21.06 61.17 13.86
CA MET A 1 22.17 60.22 13.67
C MET A 1 21.80 59.27 12.53
N GLY A 2 22.17 59.59 11.28
CA GLY A 2 21.94 58.72 10.13
C GLY A 2 23.23 58.01 9.75
N ARG A 3 23.28 56.67 9.86
CA ARG A 3 24.41 55.87 9.39
C ARG A 3 24.36 55.78 7.86
N SER A 4 25.34 56.38 7.20
CA SER A 4 25.58 56.23 5.76
C SER A 4 26.35 54.93 5.52
N TYR A 5 25.73 53.96 4.85
CA TYR A 5 26.39 52.72 4.45
C TYR A 5 27.19 52.94 3.15
N PRO A 6 28.45 52.48 3.07
CA PRO A 6 29.25 52.64 1.87
C PRO A 6 28.70 51.74 0.74
N LYS A 7 28.54 52.32 -0.45
CA LYS A 7 28.10 51.57 -1.64
C LYS A 7 29.18 50.56 -2.04
N PRO A 8 28.83 49.27 -2.22
CA PRO A 8 29.80 48.24 -2.59
C PRO A 8 30.36 48.49 -4.00
N SER A 9 31.64 48.17 -4.18
CA SER A 9 32.31 48.32 -5.47
C SER A 9 31.71 47.33 -6.49
N PRO A 10 31.66 47.68 -7.79
CA PRO A 10 31.06 46.84 -8.83
C PRO A 10 31.71 45.44 -8.91
N SER A 11 32.99 45.34 -8.55
CA SER A 11 33.74 44.07 -8.50
C SER A 11 33.22 43.12 -7.42
N THR A 12 32.83 43.65 -6.25
CA THR A 12 32.28 42.88 -5.13
C THR A 12 30.87 42.37 -5.45
N ILE A 13 30.11 43.15 -6.23
CA ILE A 13 28.77 42.79 -6.69
C ILE A 13 28.85 41.62 -7.69
N SER A 14 29.80 41.66 -8.63
CA SER A 14 30.03 40.56 -9.58
C SER A 14 30.51 39.27 -8.90
N LEU A 15 31.37 39.37 -7.88
CA LEU A 15 31.86 38.21 -7.12
C LEU A 15 30.74 37.44 -6.38
N ILE A 16 29.62 38.10 -6.07
CA ILE A 16 28.48 37.49 -5.37
C ILE A 16 27.41 37.02 -6.37
N LEU A 17 27.13 37.81 -7.41
CA LEU A 17 26.08 37.49 -8.38
C LEU A 17 26.41 36.32 -9.29
N ILE A 18 27.68 36.17 -9.69
CA ILE A 18 28.10 35.08 -10.58
C ILE A 18 27.90 33.69 -9.94
N PRO A 19 28.37 33.42 -8.70
CA PRO A 19 28.12 32.13 -8.07
C PRO A 19 26.64 31.90 -7.75
N LEU A 20 25.87 32.95 -7.41
CA LEU A 20 24.43 32.82 -7.21
C LEU A 20 23.69 32.45 -8.51
N ALA A 21 24.08 33.06 -9.63
CA ALA A 21 23.52 32.77 -10.95
C ALA A 21 23.88 31.36 -11.41
N LEU A 22 25.11 30.90 -11.17
CA LEU A 22 25.52 29.52 -11.44
C LEU A 22 24.75 28.51 -10.59
N LEU A 23 24.57 28.79 -9.29
CA LEU A 23 23.77 27.93 -8.41
C LEU A 23 22.31 27.85 -8.87
N ALA A 24 21.71 28.97 -9.27
CA ALA A 24 20.35 29.01 -9.79
C ALA A 24 20.23 28.23 -11.11
N LEU A 25 21.23 28.33 -11.99
CA LEU A 25 21.25 27.62 -13.28
C LEU A 25 21.42 26.10 -13.10
N ILE A 26 22.25 25.68 -12.13
CA ILE A 26 22.40 24.27 -11.73
C ILE A 26 21.08 23.74 -11.18
N TYR A 27 20.38 24.50 -10.34
CA TYR A 27 19.08 24.11 -9.79
C TYR A 27 18.02 23.96 -10.90
N LEU A 28 17.97 24.90 -11.84
CA LEU A 28 17.01 24.88 -12.95
C LEU A 28 17.24 23.71 -13.93
N PHE A 29 18.51 23.32 -14.14
CA PHE A 29 18.87 22.24 -15.08
C PHE A 29 18.86 20.84 -14.46
N LEU A 30 19.23 20.69 -13.18
CA LEU A 30 19.25 19.39 -12.50
C LEU A 30 17.91 19.02 -11.87
N TYR A 31 17.06 20.01 -11.53
CA TYR A 31 15.73 19.80 -10.94
C TYR A 31 14.61 20.47 -11.77
N PRO A 32 14.42 20.10 -13.04
CA PRO A 32 13.39 20.73 -13.89
C PRO A 32 11.95 20.40 -13.47
N MET A 33 11.73 19.53 -12.48
CA MET A 33 10.41 18.94 -12.17
C MET A 33 9.86 19.22 -10.76
N ASP A 34 10.54 20.01 -9.91
CA ASP A 34 10.05 20.28 -8.54
C ASP A 34 9.14 21.53 -8.42
N LEU A 35 8.92 22.28 -9.51
CA LEU A 35 8.17 23.55 -9.50
C LEU A 35 6.66 23.42 -9.76
N GLU A 36 6.16 22.21 -10.08
CA GLU A 36 4.72 21.92 -10.10
C GLU A 36 4.17 21.54 -8.71
N LEU A 37 5.02 21.44 -7.68
CA LEU A 37 4.62 20.98 -6.34
C LEU A 37 4.13 22.10 -5.38
N GLN A 38 3.74 23.27 -5.89
CA GLN A 38 3.19 24.37 -5.06
C GLN A 38 1.86 24.96 -5.55
N SER A 39 1.21 24.39 -6.57
CA SER A 39 -0.20 24.69 -6.86
C SER A 39 -1.19 24.05 -5.87
N SER A 40 -0.71 23.21 -4.94
CA SER A 40 -1.53 22.56 -3.90
C SER A 40 -1.39 23.15 -2.49
N LEU A 41 -0.53 24.15 -2.28
CA LEU A 41 -0.46 24.89 -1.02
C LEU A 41 -1.31 26.16 -1.14
N VAL A 42 -2.62 25.98 -1.20
CA VAL A 42 -3.55 27.06 -0.87
C VAL A 42 -3.31 27.42 0.59
N VAL A 43 -2.78 28.62 0.77
CA VAL A 43 -2.70 29.38 2.01
C VAL A 43 -4.00 29.19 2.80
N THR A 44 -3.96 28.37 3.85
CA THR A 44 -4.98 28.38 4.88
C THR A 44 -4.78 29.67 5.67
N THR A 45 -5.40 30.74 5.21
CA THR A 45 -5.58 31.94 6.03
C THR A 45 -6.50 31.58 7.17
N CYS A 46 -6.00 31.68 8.41
CA CYS A 46 -6.86 31.72 9.58
C CYS A 46 -7.72 32.98 9.49
N GLY A 47 -9.00 32.82 9.18
CA GLY A 47 -10.04 33.85 9.24
C GLY A 47 -11.26 33.31 10.00
N PRO A 48 -11.98 34.14 10.77
CA PRO A 48 -12.86 33.68 11.84
C PRO A 48 -14.12 32.99 11.30
N PHE A 49 -14.52 31.93 12.00
CA PHE A 49 -15.78 31.19 11.83
C PHE A 49 -16.98 32.08 11.49
N PRO A 50 -17.72 31.79 10.40
CA PRO A 50 -19.14 32.09 10.32
C PRO A 50 -19.96 30.82 10.63
N LEU A 51 -20.92 30.95 11.54
CA LEU A 51 -22.00 29.98 11.78
C LEU A 51 -22.82 29.72 10.50
N PRO A 52 -23.55 28.59 10.41
CA PRO A 52 -24.11 28.13 9.14
C PRO A 52 -25.33 28.96 8.76
N SER A 53 -25.24 29.71 7.67
CA SER A 53 -26.40 30.17 6.92
C SER A 53 -26.65 29.21 5.76
N SER A 54 -27.86 28.66 5.72
CA SER A 54 -28.39 27.79 4.67
C SER A 54 -28.21 28.39 3.27
N SER A 55 -27.24 27.89 2.53
CA SER A 55 -27.19 28.02 1.07
C SER A 55 -26.64 26.73 0.49
N ASN A 56 -27.46 26.08 -0.34
CA ASN A 56 -27.16 24.84 -1.05
C ASN A 56 -25.77 24.89 -1.71
N PHE A 57 -24.79 24.24 -1.09
CA PHE A 57 -23.52 23.93 -1.74
C PHE A 57 -23.78 22.80 -2.72
N ILE A 58 -23.89 23.13 -4.01
CA ILE A 58 -23.53 22.19 -5.07
C ILE A 58 -22.01 22.06 -5.01
N GLY A 59 -21.53 21.25 -4.06
CA GLY A 59 -20.17 20.72 -4.14
C GLY A 59 -20.07 19.81 -5.37
N PRO A 60 -18.89 19.65 -5.97
CA PRO A 60 -18.69 18.59 -6.94
C PRO A 60 -19.08 17.28 -6.25
N VAL A 61 -20.16 16.66 -6.71
CA VAL A 61 -20.53 15.31 -6.30
C VAL A 61 -19.42 14.43 -6.83
N THR A 62 -18.42 14.13 -6.00
CA THR A 62 -17.46 13.07 -6.30
C THR A 62 -18.29 11.81 -6.48
N PRO A 63 -18.32 11.22 -7.69
CA PRO A 63 -19.06 10.01 -7.93
C PRO A 63 -18.57 8.97 -6.92
N LYS A 64 -19.49 8.36 -6.17
CA LYS A 64 -19.15 7.23 -5.32
C LYS A 64 -18.50 6.19 -6.25
N PRO A 65 -17.30 5.68 -5.93
CA PRO A 65 -16.65 4.70 -6.79
C PRO A 65 -17.52 3.45 -6.87
N ASP A 66 -17.59 2.85 -8.06
CA ASP A 66 -18.38 1.65 -8.31
C ASP A 66 -17.76 0.43 -7.62
N PHE A 67 -16.44 0.48 -7.34
CA PHE A 67 -15.68 -0.60 -6.76
C PHE A 67 -14.66 -0.12 -5.72
N ARG A 68 -14.48 -0.88 -4.64
CA ARG A 68 -13.53 -0.58 -3.55
C ARG A 68 -12.74 -1.82 -3.14
N LEU A 69 -11.42 -1.70 -3.13
CA LEU A 69 -10.49 -2.77 -2.77
C LEU A 69 -9.49 -2.30 -1.72
N LEU A 70 -9.39 -2.99 -0.57
CA LEU A 70 -8.29 -2.82 0.37
C LEU A 70 -7.29 -3.95 0.18
N ILE A 71 -6.05 -3.59 -0.11
CA ILE A 71 -4.94 -4.53 -0.23
C ILE A 71 -4.11 -4.44 1.06
N GLY A 72 -4.23 -5.47 1.90
CA GLY A 72 -3.38 -5.67 3.06
C GLY A 72 -2.06 -6.35 2.68
N ILE A 73 -0.95 -5.64 2.76
CA ILE A 73 0.39 -6.19 2.47
C ILE A 73 1.07 -6.56 3.80
N LEU A 74 1.14 -7.86 4.07
CA LEU A 74 1.84 -8.39 5.23
C LEU A 74 3.34 -8.13 5.11
N THR A 75 3.92 -7.51 6.13
CA THR A 75 5.35 -7.15 6.11
C THR A 75 5.94 -7.12 7.52
N ARG A 76 7.27 -6.93 7.58
CA ARG A 76 8.06 -6.79 8.81
C ARG A 76 8.57 -5.38 8.95
N ALA A 77 8.68 -4.88 10.18
CA ALA A 77 9.19 -3.54 10.45
C ALA A 77 10.58 -3.30 9.82
N ASP A 78 11.47 -4.29 9.89
CA ASP A 78 12.83 -4.24 9.32
C ASP A 78 12.87 -4.06 7.78
N LEU A 79 11.76 -4.35 7.07
CA LEU A 79 11.68 -4.32 5.60
C LEU A 79 11.16 -2.97 5.06
N TYR A 80 11.61 -1.87 5.63
CA TYR A 80 11.17 -0.52 5.24
C TYR A 80 11.48 -0.19 3.78
N GLU A 81 12.65 -0.60 3.27
CA GLU A 81 13.04 -0.41 1.87
C GLU A 81 12.06 -1.06 0.89
N ARG A 82 11.56 -2.24 1.26
CA ARG A 82 10.57 -2.95 0.43
C ARG A 82 9.24 -2.24 0.41
N ARG A 83 8.80 -1.72 1.57
CA ARG A 83 7.59 -0.91 1.61
C ARG A 83 7.76 0.30 0.72
N HIS A 84 8.86 1.05 0.85
CA HIS A 84 9.10 2.25 0.05
C HIS A 84 9.17 1.97 -1.46
N LEU A 85 9.84 0.88 -1.85
CA LEU A 85 9.83 0.42 -3.25
C LEU A 85 8.40 0.11 -3.74
N LEU A 86 7.59 -0.58 -2.93
CA LEU A 86 6.20 -0.84 -3.30
C LEU A 86 5.40 0.47 -3.44
N ARG A 87 5.60 1.44 -2.53
CA ARG A 87 4.99 2.79 -2.64
C ARG A 87 5.31 3.44 -3.97
N LEU A 88 6.57 3.37 -4.40
CA LEU A 88 6.98 3.86 -5.71
C LEU A 88 6.24 3.12 -6.84
N VAL A 89 6.28 1.78 -6.83
CA VAL A 89 5.68 0.94 -7.90
C VAL A 89 4.19 1.22 -8.07
N TYR A 90 3.39 1.20 -7.00
CA TYR A 90 1.96 1.45 -7.15
C TYR A 90 1.64 2.94 -7.35
N SER A 91 2.50 3.88 -6.94
CA SER A 91 2.31 5.30 -7.27
C SER A 91 2.42 5.59 -8.77
N LEU A 92 3.11 4.74 -9.52
CA LEU A 92 3.21 4.81 -10.99
C LEU A 92 1.95 4.27 -11.69
N GLN A 93 1.07 3.56 -10.99
CA GLN A 93 -0.14 3.02 -11.57
C GLN A 93 -1.16 4.15 -11.83
N HIS A 94 -1.81 4.09 -12.99
CA HIS A 94 -2.82 5.07 -13.34
C HIS A 94 -3.99 5.01 -12.37
N ARG A 95 -4.35 6.16 -11.78
CA ARG A 95 -5.58 6.23 -10.97
C ARG A 95 -6.78 5.92 -11.85
N LEU A 96 -7.54 4.90 -11.48
CA LEU A 96 -8.77 4.51 -12.16
C LEU A 96 -9.90 5.42 -11.67
N ALA A 97 -10.70 5.96 -12.58
CA ALA A 97 -11.83 6.82 -12.21
C ALA A 97 -12.99 6.04 -11.53
N THR A 98 -13.07 4.73 -11.78
CA THR A 98 -14.18 3.86 -11.37
C THR A 98 -13.91 3.03 -10.11
N ALA A 99 -12.66 2.94 -9.67
CA ALA A 99 -12.23 2.05 -8.59
C ALA A 99 -11.37 2.80 -7.56
N HIS A 100 -11.71 2.64 -6.29
CA HIS A 100 -10.90 3.12 -5.17
C HIS A 100 -10.09 1.98 -4.58
N ILE A 101 -8.77 2.08 -4.62
CA ILE A 101 -7.85 1.05 -4.11
C ILE A 101 -7.06 1.65 -2.95
N ASP A 102 -7.24 1.08 -1.77
CA ASP A 102 -6.49 1.40 -0.57
C ASP A 102 -5.43 0.33 -0.34
N ILE A 103 -4.17 0.72 -0.14
CA ILE A 103 -3.08 -0.20 0.15
C ILE A 103 -2.59 0.08 1.58
N ARG A 104 -2.56 -0.94 2.42
CA ARG A 104 -2.11 -0.83 3.81
C ARG A 104 -1.05 -1.88 4.12
N PHE A 105 0.05 -1.47 4.72
CA PHE A 105 1.09 -2.36 5.22
C PHE A 105 0.74 -2.84 6.62
N VAL A 106 0.80 -4.15 6.83
CA VAL A 106 0.38 -4.74 8.12
C VAL A 106 1.54 -5.37 8.85
N LEU A 107 1.77 -4.81 10.04
CA LEU A 107 2.83 -5.14 10.98
C LEU A 107 2.22 -5.78 12.23
N CYS A 108 3.01 -6.56 12.95
CA CYS A 108 2.69 -6.97 14.32
C CYS A 108 3.41 -6.03 15.30
N ASN A 109 3.42 -6.38 16.58
CA ASN A 109 4.05 -5.57 17.62
C ASN A 109 5.54 -5.30 17.33
N LEU A 110 5.93 -4.03 17.51
CA LEU A 110 7.29 -3.56 17.33
C LEU A 110 8.13 -3.84 18.59
N THR A 111 9.15 -4.68 18.44
CA THR A 111 9.97 -5.14 19.56
C THR A 111 11.22 -4.29 19.79
N LYS A 112 11.75 -3.66 18.73
CA LYS A 112 12.97 -2.85 18.80
C LYS A 112 12.66 -1.35 18.79
N GLU A 113 13.52 -0.54 19.42
CA GLU A 113 13.33 0.92 19.49
C GLU A 113 13.50 1.62 18.14
N ASP A 114 14.47 1.18 17.33
CA ASP A 114 14.68 1.67 15.96
C ASP A 114 13.44 1.45 15.08
N GLN A 115 12.81 0.27 15.19
CA GLN A 115 11.56 -0.04 14.49
C GLN A 115 10.44 0.91 14.89
N ARG A 116 10.29 1.24 16.17
CA ARG A 116 9.25 2.16 16.65
C ARG A 116 9.43 3.56 16.08
N VAL A 117 10.66 4.06 16.07
CA VAL A 117 10.97 5.39 15.52
C VAL A 117 10.70 5.42 14.01
N LEU A 118 11.23 4.45 13.26
CA LEU A 118 11.08 4.43 11.80
C LEU A 118 9.61 4.22 11.38
N VAL A 119 8.91 3.28 12.01
CA VAL A 119 7.50 3.03 11.72
C VAL A 119 6.62 4.22 12.10
N ALA A 120 6.91 4.92 13.22
CA ALA A 120 6.19 6.14 13.57
C ALA A 120 6.36 7.24 12.51
N LEU A 121 7.58 7.42 11.99
CA LEU A 121 7.84 8.37 10.89
C LEU A 121 7.11 7.96 9.61
N GLU A 122 7.05 6.66 9.29
CA GLU A 122 6.26 6.17 8.16
C GLU A 122 4.76 6.43 8.34
N ILE A 123 4.20 6.19 9.52
CA ILE A 123 2.79 6.47 9.83
C ILE A 123 2.49 7.96 9.67
N LEU A 124 3.35 8.84 10.21
CA LEU A 124 3.17 10.29 10.08
C LEU A 124 3.28 10.77 8.63
N ARG A 125 4.06 10.09 7.79
CA ARG A 125 4.30 10.50 6.41
C ARG A 125 3.25 9.96 5.43
N TYR A 126 2.89 8.70 5.56
CA TYR A 126 2.10 7.97 4.56
C TYR A 126 0.72 7.56 5.05
N ASP A 127 0.51 7.48 6.37
CA ASP A 127 -0.74 7.02 7.00
C ASP A 127 -1.26 5.70 6.40
N ASP A 128 -0.36 4.76 6.11
CA ASP A 128 -0.67 3.52 5.39
C ASP A 128 -0.27 2.24 6.14
N ILE A 129 0.00 2.35 7.45
CA ILE A 129 0.45 1.23 8.28
C ILE A 129 -0.61 0.86 9.32
N ILE A 130 -0.92 -0.43 9.42
CA ILE A 130 -1.75 -1.03 10.47
C ILE A 130 -0.84 -1.90 11.35
N ILE A 131 -0.87 -1.65 12.66
CA ILE A 131 -0.14 -2.45 13.65
C ILE A 131 -1.15 -3.34 14.37
N LEU A 132 -0.97 -4.65 14.26
CA LEU A 132 -1.76 -5.66 14.96
C LEU A 132 -1.09 -6.09 16.25
N ASN A 133 -1.90 -6.44 17.26
CA ASN A 133 -1.42 -7.01 18.50
C ASN A 133 -1.10 -8.51 18.34
N CYS A 134 0.02 -8.79 17.68
CA CYS A 134 0.57 -10.13 17.49
C CYS A 134 2.08 -10.12 17.71
N THR A 135 2.66 -11.31 17.86
CA THR A 135 4.12 -11.46 17.82
C THR A 135 4.57 -11.41 16.36
N GLU A 136 5.53 -10.54 16.05
CA GLU A 136 6.08 -10.40 14.71
C GLU A 136 6.70 -11.71 14.24
N ASN A 137 5.97 -12.42 13.39
CA ASN A 137 6.42 -13.61 12.71
C ASN A 137 5.89 -13.61 11.28
N MET A 138 6.73 -13.98 10.31
CA MET A 138 6.29 -14.15 8.92
C MET A 138 5.57 -15.49 8.70
N ASP A 139 5.78 -16.46 9.59
CA ASP A 139 5.37 -17.85 9.33
C ASP A 139 4.10 -18.27 10.10
N ASN A 140 3.61 -17.46 11.05
CA ASN A 140 2.45 -17.82 11.90
C ASN A 140 1.42 -16.67 12.08
N GLY A 141 0.71 -16.29 11.01
CA GLY A 141 -0.65 -15.75 11.20
C GLY A 141 -0.86 -14.23 11.19
N LYS A 142 -0.39 -13.50 10.17
CA LYS A 142 -0.90 -12.14 9.94
C LYS A 142 -2.00 -12.16 8.88
N THR A 143 -3.27 -12.04 9.25
CA THR A 143 -4.36 -11.89 8.27
C THR A 143 -4.96 -10.50 8.36
N VAL A 144 -4.96 -9.77 7.24
CA VAL A 144 -5.74 -8.55 7.06
C VAL A 144 -6.24 -8.52 5.62
N VAL A 145 -7.55 -8.53 5.43
CA VAL A 145 -8.15 -8.40 4.12
C VAL A 145 -9.46 -7.63 4.31
N GLU A 146 -9.71 -6.62 3.47
CA GLU A 146 -11.03 -5.96 3.36
C GLU A 146 -11.30 -5.71 1.87
N GLU A 147 -12.51 -5.97 1.40
CA GLU A 147 -12.95 -5.55 0.07
C GLU A 147 -14.46 -5.39 0.11
N GLN A 148 -15.00 -4.27 -0.39
CA GLN A 148 -16.45 -4.10 -0.50
C GLN A 148 -16.94 -4.57 -1.87
N VAL A 149 -17.42 -5.80 -1.93
CA VAL A 149 -18.28 -6.28 -3.03
C VAL A 149 -19.54 -6.87 -2.42
N GLU A 150 -20.70 -6.41 -2.88
CA GLU A 150 -22.01 -6.90 -2.45
C GLU A 150 -22.19 -8.33 -2.98
N GLY A 151 -22.04 -9.32 -2.08
CA GLY A 151 -22.18 -10.74 -2.36
C GLY A 151 -20.94 -11.56 -1.97
N GLY A 152 -21.15 -12.67 -1.26
CA GLY A 152 -20.08 -13.55 -0.77
C GLY A 152 -19.30 -14.26 -1.85
N TYR A 153 -18.19 -13.66 -2.26
CA TYR A 153 -17.21 -14.21 -3.20
C TYR A 153 -15.83 -14.36 -2.51
N VAL A 154 -15.13 -15.47 -2.78
CA VAL A 154 -13.70 -15.58 -2.52
C VAL A 154 -12.98 -15.70 -3.84
N LEU A 155 -12.13 -14.73 -4.15
CA LEU A 155 -11.19 -14.87 -5.25
C LEU A 155 -9.91 -15.46 -4.66
N ARG A 156 -9.69 -16.74 -4.95
CA ARG A 156 -8.44 -17.40 -4.62
C ARG A 156 -7.37 -17.01 -5.62
N VAL A 157 -6.32 -16.43 -5.05
CA VAL A 157 -5.11 -16.02 -5.75
C VAL A 157 -4.07 -17.12 -5.48
N GLY A 158 -4.29 -18.29 -6.10
CA GLY A 158 -3.37 -19.42 -5.93
C GLY A 158 -4.04 -20.65 -5.34
N ALA A 159 -4.78 -21.37 -6.17
CA ALA A 159 -4.86 -22.82 -5.99
C ALA A 159 -3.41 -23.41 -6.00
N PRO A 160 -3.15 -24.57 -5.38
CA PRO A 160 -1.83 -25.22 -5.44
C PRO A 160 -1.32 -25.29 -6.87
N CYS A 161 -0.03 -25.05 -7.14
CA CYS A 161 0.50 -24.81 -8.50
C CYS A 161 -0.03 -25.77 -9.58
N VAL A 162 -0.13 -27.05 -9.25
CA VAL A 162 -0.60 -28.14 -10.12
C VAL A 162 -2.13 -28.26 -10.26
N SER A 163 -2.90 -27.47 -9.50
CA SER A 163 -4.35 -27.51 -9.47
C SER A 163 -4.95 -26.18 -9.93
N MET A 164 -5.96 -26.28 -10.78
CA MET A 164 -6.86 -25.19 -11.13
C MET A 164 -8.15 -25.21 -10.29
N ASP A 165 -8.30 -26.19 -9.39
CA ASP A 165 -9.47 -26.34 -8.53
C ASP A 165 -9.50 -25.24 -7.44
N PRO A 166 -10.50 -24.34 -7.46
CA PRO A 166 -10.63 -23.31 -6.45
C PRO A 166 -11.11 -23.84 -5.08
N PHE A 167 -11.48 -25.12 -4.95
CA PHE A 167 -11.96 -25.73 -3.71
C PHE A 167 -10.91 -26.50 -2.90
N HIS A 168 -9.66 -26.54 -3.36
CA HIS A 168 -8.60 -27.27 -2.66
C HIS A 168 -8.29 -26.72 -1.23
N ASP A 169 -7.62 -27.50 -0.38
CA ASP A 169 -7.66 -27.33 1.08
C ASP A 169 -6.88 -26.13 1.64
N TYR A 170 -6.00 -25.50 0.86
CA TYR A 170 -5.25 -24.32 1.29
C TYR A 170 -5.11 -23.30 0.16
N MET A 171 -4.95 -22.03 0.53
CA MET A 171 -4.60 -20.95 -0.39
C MET A 171 -3.08 -20.94 -0.49
N SER A 172 -2.51 -21.04 -1.68
CA SER A 172 -1.06 -20.92 -1.86
C SER A 172 -0.71 -19.46 -1.59
N GLY A 173 0.16 -19.17 -0.61
CA GLY A 173 0.53 -17.84 -0.09
C GLY A 173 1.04 -16.76 -1.08
N MET A 174 0.63 -16.81 -2.36
CA MET A 174 0.69 -15.76 -3.36
C MET A 174 -0.38 -14.66 -3.15
N GLY A 175 -1.29 -14.86 -2.19
CA GLY A 175 -2.35 -13.93 -1.80
C GLY A 175 -3.74 -14.54 -1.90
N TYR A 176 -4.77 -13.80 -1.51
CA TYR A 176 -6.18 -14.10 -1.77
C TYR A 176 -7.02 -12.87 -1.47
N ILE A 177 -8.24 -12.87 -1.98
CA ILE A 177 -9.19 -11.77 -1.85
C ILE A 177 -10.49 -12.31 -1.27
N LEU A 178 -11.02 -11.61 -0.28
CA LEU A 178 -12.26 -11.93 0.43
C LEU A 178 -13.22 -10.76 0.31
N SER A 179 -14.47 -11.06 -0.01
CA SER A 179 -15.59 -10.12 0.06
C SER A 179 -15.92 -9.70 1.49
N LEU A 180 -16.52 -8.51 1.63
CA LEU A 180 -16.80 -7.89 2.91
C LEU A 180 -17.68 -8.75 3.83
N ASP A 181 -18.68 -9.44 3.30
CA ASP A 181 -19.57 -10.30 4.09
C ASP A 181 -18.81 -11.48 4.72
N LEU A 182 -17.77 -11.99 4.04
CA LEU A 182 -16.89 -13.00 4.60
C LEU A 182 -15.99 -12.41 5.67
N ILE A 183 -15.48 -11.19 5.47
CA ILE A 183 -14.68 -10.48 6.48
C ILE A 183 -15.53 -10.17 7.72
N GLU A 184 -16.74 -9.68 7.54
CA GLU A 184 -17.70 -9.42 8.61
C GLU A 184 -17.98 -10.70 9.40
N TRP A 185 -18.22 -11.81 8.70
CA TRP A 185 -18.38 -13.11 9.34
C TRP A 185 -17.11 -13.57 10.09
N ILE A 186 -15.92 -13.45 9.49
CA ILE A 186 -14.64 -13.80 10.14
C ILE A 186 -14.45 -12.99 11.44
N SER A 187 -14.75 -11.69 11.41
CA SER A 187 -14.56 -10.79 12.54
C SER A 187 -15.49 -11.05 13.74
N THR A 188 -16.68 -11.60 13.46
CA THR A 188 -17.74 -11.83 14.47
C THR A 188 -17.85 -13.29 14.91
N SER A 189 -17.30 -14.23 14.16
CA SER A 189 -17.42 -15.67 14.41
C SER A 189 -16.61 -16.15 15.61
N GLU A 190 -17.28 -16.74 16.61
CA GLU A 190 -16.63 -17.39 17.76
C GLU A 190 -15.74 -18.56 17.34
N MET A 191 -16.14 -19.30 16.30
CA MET A 191 -15.36 -20.41 15.75
C MET A 191 -13.98 -19.94 15.27
N VAL A 192 -13.93 -18.79 14.59
CA VAL A 192 -12.68 -18.19 14.11
C VAL A 192 -11.85 -17.71 15.30
N ARG A 193 -12.47 -17.02 16.26
CA ARG A 193 -11.79 -16.51 17.47
C ARG A 193 -11.11 -17.62 18.28
N ASN A 194 -11.69 -18.82 18.28
CA ASN A 194 -11.14 -19.97 19.01
C ASN A 194 -10.01 -20.69 18.26
N ARG A 195 -9.73 -20.37 16.99
CA ARG A 195 -8.75 -21.07 16.16
C ARG A 195 -7.90 -20.09 15.36
N THR A 196 -6.97 -19.40 16.02
CA THR A 196 -6.13 -18.36 15.43
C THR A 196 -4.64 -18.74 15.30
N VAL A 197 -4.28 -19.98 15.65
CA VAL A 197 -2.88 -20.45 15.68
C VAL A 197 -2.56 -21.33 14.48
N GLY A 198 -1.61 -20.91 13.64
CA GLY A 198 -1.15 -21.64 12.46
C GLY A 198 -0.74 -20.72 11.30
N PRO A 199 -0.33 -21.30 10.16
CA PRO A 199 -0.13 -20.57 8.92
C PRO A 199 -1.41 -19.89 8.46
N GLU A 200 -1.30 -18.63 8.07
CA GLU A 200 -2.43 -17.76 7.79
C GLU A 200 -3.32 -18.28 6.66
N ASP A 201 -2.71 -18.59 5.53
CA ASP A 201 -3.35 -19.05 4.30
C ASP A 201 -4.12 -20.37 4.48
N ARG A 202 -3.57 -21.25 5.33
CA ARG A 202 -4.21 -22.49 5.77
C ARG A 202 -5.36 -22.21 6.74
N LEU A 203 -5.16 -21.37 7.75
CA LEU A 203 -6.21 -21.04 8.72
C LEU A 203 -7.43 -20.42 8.04
N THR A 204 -7.22 -19.46 7.15
CA THR A 204 -8.33 -18.84 6.40
C THR A 204 -9.09 -19.88 5.59
N ALA A 205 -8.39 -20.81 4.91
CA ALA A 205 -9.05 -21.89 4.17
C ALA A 205 -9.86 -22.83 5.09
N GLU A 206 -9.31 -23.18 6.26
CA GLU A 206 -9.97 -24.02 7.27
C GLU A 206 -11.20 -23.33 7.85
N TRP A 207 -11.12 -22.04 8.21
CA TRP A 207 -12.28 -21.27 8.69
C TRP A 207 -13.42 -21.28 7.67
N LEU A 208 -13.11 -20.98 6.41
CA LEU A 208 -14.13 -20.94 5.36
C LEU A 208 -14.77 -22.30 5.13
N ARG A 209 -14.00 -23.39 5.21
CA ARG A 209 -14.50 -24.76 5.08
C ARG A 209 -15.39 -25.14 6.27
N ASP A 210 -14.89 -24.98 7.48
CA ASP A 210 -15.57 -25.43 8.71
C ASP A 210 -16.81 -24.57 8.99
N GLY A 211 -16.79 -23.29 8.61
CA GLY A 211 -17.93 -22.38 8.67
C GLY A 211 -18.95 -22.53 7.54
N ASN A 212 -18.73 -23.46 6.60
CA ASN A 212 -19.56 -23.64 5.39
C ASN A 212 -19.76 -22.32 4.60
N LYS A 213 -18.69 -21.52 4.52
CA LYS A 213 -18.63 -20.23 3.81
C LYS A 213 -17.86 -20.36 2.50
N ALA A 214 -17.79 -19.26 1.75
CA ALA A 214 -17.07 -19.20 0.46
C ALA A 214 -17.51 -20.28 -0.53
N LYS A 215 -18.82 -20.41 -0.76
CA LYS A 215 -19.39 -21.36 -1.74
C LYS A 215 -19.08 -20.97 -3.19
N LYS A 216 -18.83 -19.68 -3.44
CA LYS A 216 -18.40 -19.14 -4.73
C LYS A 216 -16.91 -18.84 -4.65
N ARG A 217 -16.12 -19.62 -5.38
CA ARG A 217 -14.67 -19.47 -5.43
C ARG A 217 -14.20 -19.35 -6.87
N TYR A 218 -13.32 -18.39 -7.11
CA TYR A 218 -12.69 -18.15 -8.40
C TYR A 218 -11.18 -18.34 -8.29
N THR A 219 -10.53 -18.73 -9.38
CA THR A 219 -9.07 -18.81 -9.48
C THR A 219 -8.56 -17.76 -10.45
N ALA A 220 -7.56 -17.00 -10.04
CA ALA A 220 -6.91 -15.99 -10.89
C ALA A 220 -5.78 -16.57 -11.76
N LYS A 221 -5.54 -17.89 -11.72
CA LYS A 221 -4.53 -18.52 -12.57
C LYS A 221 -4.90 -18.47 -14.06
N PRO A 222 -3.93 -18.29 -14.98
CA PRO A 222 -2.48 -18.24 -14.75
C PRO A 222 -1.95 -16.82 -14.50
N ALA A 223 -2.80 -15.82 -14.24
CA ALA A 223 -2.38 -14.42 -14.13
C ALA A 223 -1.59 -14.08 -12.85
N MET A 224 -1.40 -15.05 -11.95
CA MET A 224 -0.68 -14.88 -10.68
C MET A 224 0.26 -16.07 -10.47
N TYR A 225 1.55 -15.80 -10.34
CA TYR A 225 2.61 -16.81 -10.41
C TYR A 225 3.91 -16.35 -9.73
N ASP A 226 4.81 -17.29 -9.44
CA ASP A 226 6.13 -17.00 -8.88
C ASP A 226 7.07 -16.45 -9.98
N HIS A 227 7.94 -15.50 -9.61
CA HIS A 227 8.89 -14.87 -10.53
C HIS A 227 9.70 -15.92 -11.33
N PRO A 228 9.95 -15.71 -12.64
CA PRO A 228 10.67 -16.65 -13.51
C PRO A 228 12.07 -17.06 -13.03
N ASP A 229 12.66 -16.28 -12.14
CA ASP A 229 13.98 -16.53 -11.51
C ASP A 229 13.89 -16.85 -10.01
N SER A 230 12.69 -17.17 -9.50
CA SER A 230 12.51 -17.46 -8.07
C SER A 230 13.27 -18.72 -7.67
N GLN A 231 13.77 -18.73 -6.43
CA GLN A 231 14.52 -19.84 -5.84
C GLN A 231 13.95 -20.13 -4.44
N PRO A 232 13.80 -21.42 -4.06
CA PRO A 232 13.97 -22.61 -4.90
C PRO A 232 12.92 -22.68 -6.02
N LEU A 233 13.26 -23.40 -7.10
CA LEU A 233 12.36 -23.66 -8.23
C LEU A 233 10.96 -24.09 -7.75
N SER A 234 9.95 -23.41 -8.26
CA SER A 234 8.54 -23.60 -7.91
C SER A 234 7.75 -24.08 -9.11
N PHE A 235 6.76 -24.95 -8.90
CA PHE A 235 5.83 -25.34 -9.96
C PHE A 235 4.90 -24.19 -10.40
N CYS A 236 4.87 -23.09 -9.65
CA CYS A 236 4.12 -21.87 -9.98
C CYS A 236 4.98 -20.87 -10.78
N GLN A 237 6.16 -21.25 -11.25
CA GLN A 237 7.09 -20.37 -11.96
C GLN A 237 6.95 -20.55 -13.47
N HIS A 238 6.78 -19.45 -14.19
CA HIS A 238 6.78 -19.40 -15.66
C HIS A 238 7.11 -17.99 -16.14
N ASP A 239 7.39 -17.85 -17.43
CA ASP A 239 7.70 -16.56 -18.07
C ASP A 239 6.58 -15.54 -17.91
N PHE A 240 6.92 -14.25 -18.06
CA PHE A 240 5.91 -13.20 -17.98
C PHE A 240 4.85 -13.33 -19.07
N VAL A 241 3.58 -13.27 -18.68
CA VAL A 241 2.43 -13.39 -19.60
C VAL A 241 1.65 -12.08 -19.70
N PRO A 242 1.02 -11.78 -20.85
CA PRO A 242 0.04 -10.71 -20.93
C PRO A 242 -1.08 -10.91 -19.90
N HIS A 243 -1.64 -9.81 -19.38
CA HIS A 243 -2.67 -9.83 -18.33
C HIS A 243 -2.23 -10.39 -16.97
N THR A 244 -0.92 -10.38 -16.68
CA THR A 244 -0.41 -10.65 -15.33
C THR A 244 -1.04 -9.70 -14.31
N ILE A 245 -1.61 -10.26 -13.25
CA ILE A 245 -2.22 -9.54 -12.12
C ILE A 245 -1.21 -9.41 -10.98
N LEU A 246 -0.41 -10.45 -10.70
CA LEU A 246 0.56 -10.44 -9.60
C LEU A 246 1.75 -11.37 -9.85
N VAL A 247 2.93 -10.92 -9.48
CA VAL A 247 4.15 -11.73 -9.49
C VAL A 247 4.64 -11.89 -8.05
N HIS A 248 4.68 -13.13 -7.59
CA HIS A 248 5.14 -13.50 -6.26
C HIS A 248 6.65 -13.85 -6.28
N LYS A 249 7.31 -13.88 -5.12
CA LYS A 249 8.77 -14.16 -5.00
C LYS A 249 9.67 -13.34 -5.92
N VAL A 250 9.38 -12.06 -6.12
CA VAL A 250 10.30 -11.09 -6.77
C VAL A 250 11.58 -10.86 -5.93
N LYS A 251 11.68 -11.49 -4.76
CA LYS A 251 12.87 -11.51 -3.93
C LYS A 251 13.84 -12.55 -4.48
N ASN A 252 14.83 -12.11 -5.25
CA ASN A 252 16.14 -12.72 -5.35
C ASN A 252 17.14 -11.60 -5.73
N ASN A 253 18.16 -11.40 -4.91
CA ASN A 253 19.34 -10.53 -5.20
C ASN A 253 19.26 -9.04 -4.82
N LEU A 254 18.71 -8.70 -3.65
CA LEU A 254 19.14 -7.50 -2.92
C LEU A 254 19.94 -7.96 -1.69
N ASN A 255 21.15 -8.46 -1.95
CA ASN A 255 22.21 -8.59 -0.95
C ASN A 255 23.20 -7.45 -1.19
#